data_AF-A0A6C0CY52-F1
#
_entry.id   AF-A0A6C0CY52-F1
#
_cell.length_a   1.000
_cell.length_b   1.000
_cell.length_c   1.000
_cell.angle_alpha   90.00
_cell.angle_beta   90.00
_cell.angle_gamma   90.00
#
_symmetry.space_group_name_H-M   'P 1'
#
loop_
_entity.id
_entity.type
_entity.pdbx_description
1 polymer ?
#
loop_
_entity_poly.entity_id
_entity_poly.type
_entity_poly.pdbx_seq_one_letter_code
_entity_poly.pdbx_strand_id
1 'polypeptide(L)'
;MECEFCKKIFSTKGVLVTHQKTAKFCINIQTNINNTNNYEKYICNYCDKDLTHNSSLQRHLNICKVKKLEDLKINYEKQLQDQQTNYEKQLQDQQTNYERQITELKIQIEKLQDTIASIAAQPKTVNHNNTTKTNNNNNSRINVINNLAPMTDDEYKKLGDMLQRSHLERGADGFAELAIQFFQGKAVCTDLSRRMVTHKDAEGRVVSDPNMTRLTTKFFGGLMDKNRELTLEILTDLQKRLEDKEIDYEEFMNILVRFSDQKFNVRKLADGDEKNEPTDEKGEYLQFKNTYVNKVCDKIYVKNN
;
A
#
# COMPACT_ATOMS: atom_id res chain seq x y z
N MET A 1 31.23 36.73 83.43
CA MET A 1 31.58 36.08 82.15
C MET A 1 30.30 35.86 81.37
N GLU A 2 30.23 36.28 80.11
CA GLU A 2 28.99 36.32 79.33
C GLU A 2 28.89 35.16 78.35
N CYS A 3 27.68 34.60 78.18
CA CYS A 3 27.42 33.58 77.18
C CYS A 3 27.32 34.19 75.79
N GLU A 4 28.17 33.74 74.87
CA GLU A 4 28.22 34.25 73.51
C GLU A 4 26.92 34.05 72.71
N PHE A 5 26.12 33.03 73.07
CA PHE A 5 24.88 32.65 72.37
C PHE A 5 23.62 33.34 72.88
N CYS A 6 23.47 33.49 74.20
CA CYS A 6 22.25 34.04 74.81
C CYS A 6 22.50 35.34 75.62
N LYS A 7 23.74 35.83 75.62
CA LYS A 7 24.19 37.07 76.29
C LYS A 7 23.94 37.13 77.80
N LYS A 8 23.65 35.99 78.43
CA LYS A 8 23.45 35.90 79.88
C LYS A 8 24.80 35.92 80.61
N ILE A 9 24.88 36.68 81.72
CA ILE A 9 26.11 36.84 82.51
C ILE A 9 26.14 35.83 83.65
N PHE A 10 27.28 35.16 83.82
CA PHE A 10 27.54 34.15 84.84
C PHE A 10 28.69 34.57 85.75
N SER A 11 28.58 34.16 87.02
CA SER A 11 29.51 34.49 88.10
C SER A 11 30.85 33.75 88.00
N THR A 12 30.88 32.53 87.46
CA THR A 12 32.10 31.71 87.34
C THR A 12 32.21 31.01 85.98
N LYS A 13 33.44 30.66 85.59
CA LYS A 13 33.74 30.09 84.27
C LYS A 13 33.14 28.70 84.11
N GLY A 14 33.20 27.89 85.16
CA GLY A 14 32.64 26.53 85.15
C GLY A 14 31.12 26.52 84.92
N VAL A 15 30.40 27.49 85.51
CA VAL A 15 28.95 27.62 85.32
C VAL A 15 28.62 28.09 83.90
N LEU A 16 29.39 29.04 83.35
CA LEU A 16 29.25 29.45 81.95
C LEU A 16 29.44 28.26 80.98
N VAL A 17 30.51 27.47 81.18
CA VAL A 17 30.81 26.30 80.33
C VAL A 17 29.69 25.26 80.42
N THR A 18 29.20 24.98 81.62
CA THR A 18 28.10 24.02 81.81
C THR A 18 26.83 24.54 81.15
N HIS A 19 26.51 25.82 81.30
CA HIS A 19 25.37 26.47 80.65
C HIS A 19 25.46 26.37 79.11
N GLN A 20 26.61 26.69 78.50
CA GLN A 20 26.80 26.57 77.06
C GLN A 20 26.61 25.12 76.56
N LYS A 21 27.01 24.12 77.35
CA LYS A 21 26.91 22.69 76.98
C LYS A 21 25.56 22.03 77.24
N THR A 22 24.73 22.59 78.13
CA THR A 22 23.51 21.90 78.61
C THR A 22 22.22 22.69 78.38
N ALA A 23 22.29 24.02 78.27
CA ALA A 23 21.10 24.83 78.06
C ALA A 23 20.59 24.64 76.62
N LYS A 24 19.45 23.97 76.48
CA LYS A 24 18.81 23.64 75.19
C LYS A 24 18.72 24.84 74.23
N PHE A 25 18.43 26.03 74.75
CA PHE A 25 18.35 27.26 73.96
C PHE A 25 19.71 27.65 73.35
N CYS A 26 20.79 27.60 74.13
CA CYS A 26 22.15 27.89 73.65
C CYS A 26 22.65 26.81 72.69
N ILE A 27 22.32 25.54 72.95
CA ILE A 27 22.63 24.43 72.04
C ILE A 27 21.93 24.63 70.70
N ASN A 28 20.64 25.01 70.69
CA ASN A 28 19.91 25.28 69.44
C ASN A 28 20.51 26.45 68.64
N ILE A 29 20.94 27.51 69.33
CA ILE A 29 21.63 28.63 68.68
C ILE A 29 22.99 28.17 68.14
N GLN A 30 23.73 27.37 68.89
CA GLN A 30 25.01 26.80 68.46
C GLN A 30 24.85 25.86 67.25
N THR A 31 23.80 25.03 67.21
CA THR A 31 23.50 24.17 66.06
C THR A 31 23.01 24.97 64.86
N ASN A 32 22.25 26.05 65.07
CA ASN A 32 21.78 26.91 63.97
C ASN A 32 22.90 27.77 63.37
N ILE A 33 23.85 28.25 64.19
CA ILE A 33 25.04 28.99 63.74
C ILE A 33 26.03 28.04 63.03
N ASN A 34 26.14 26.78 63.47
CA ASN A 34 26.99 25.78 62.79
C ASN A 34 26.32 25.15 61.54
N ASN A 35 25.01 25.37 61.33
CA ASN A 35 24.25 24.90 60.17
C ASN A 35 24.20 25.92 59.02
N THR A 36 24.91 27.04 59.08
CA THR A 36 25.25 27.83 57.89
C THR A 36 26.41 27.18 57.13
N ASN A 37 26.28 25.88 56.85
CA ASN A 37 27.08 25.22 55.83
C ASN A 37 26.20 25.08 54.59
N ASN A 38 26.74 25.50 53.48
CA ASN A 38 26.15 25.49 52.16
C ASN A 38 25.89 24.02 51.74
N TYR A 39 24.78 23.42 52.17
CA TYR A 39 24.40 22.09 51.72
C TYR A 39 23.96 22.21 50.26
N GLU A 40 24.78 21.71 49.34
CA GLU A 40 24.32 21.43 47.98
C GLU A 40 23.03 20.62 48.10
N LYS A 41 21.90 21.21 47.70
CA LYS A 41 20.62 20.51 47.71
C LYS A 41 20.73 19.35 46.72
N TYR A 42 20.55 18.13 47.20
CA TYR A 42 20.55 16.94 46.35
C TYR A 42 19.17 16.75 45.74
N ILE A 43 18.86 17.54 44.71
CA ILE A 43 17.57 17.54 44.01
C ILE A 43 17.63 16.61 42.80
N CYS A 44 16.59 15.82 42.59
CA CYS A 44 16.44 15.02 41.38
C CYS A 44 15.99 15.89 40.20
N ASN A 45 16.82 16.03 39.16
CA ASN A 45 16.51 16.84 37.96
C ASN A 45 15.31 16.35 37.11
N TYR A 46 14.72 15.21 37.46
CA TYR A 46 13.60 14.63 36.72
C TYR A 46 12.26 14.75 37.45
N CYS A 47 12.26 14.80 38.78
CA CYS A 47 11.02 14.84 39.56
C CYS A 47 11.06 15.83 40.72
N ASP A 48 12.09 16.68 40.74
CA ASP A 48 12.35 17.74 41.71
C ASP A 48 12.29 17.31 43.18
N LYS A 49 12.54 16.02 43.42
CA LYS A 49 12.54 15.45 44.77
C LYS A 49 13.82 15.86 45.51
N ASP A 50 13.65 16.58 46.60
CA ASP A 50 14.71 16.92 47.54
C ASP A 50 15.15 15.70 48.35
N LEU A 51 16.46 15.47 48.42
CA LEU A 51 17.06 14.36 49.14
C LEU A 51 18.17 14.87 50.08
N THR A 52 18.38 14.12 51.16
CA THR A 52 19.26 14.52 52.26
C THR A 52 20.74 14.29 51.99
N HIS A 53 21.09 13.34 51.13
CA HIS A 53 22.47 12.98 50.80
C HIS A 53 22.62 12.54 49.33
N ASN A 54 23.80 12.76 48.73
CA ASN A 54 24.12 12.31 47.37
C ASN A 54 23.87 10.80 47.15
N SER A 55 24.22 9.94 48.11
CA SER A 55 23.97 8.50 48.02
C SER A 55 22.48 8.16 47.87
N SER A 56 21.61 8.96 48.52
CA SER A 56 20.16 8.83 48.39
C SER A 56 19.67 9.31 47.02
N LEU A 57 20.27 10.37 46.46
CA LEU A 57 20.03 10.82 45.09
C LEU A 57 20.41 9.76 44.06
N GLN A 58 21.60 9.17 44.15
CA GLN A 58 22.03 8.12 43.24
C GLN A 58 21.11 6.90 43.29
N ARG A 59 20.75 6.44 44.50
CA ARG A 59 19.78 5.34 44.64
C ARG A 59 18.41 5.72 44.08
N HIS A 60 17.99 6.96 44.29
CA HIS A 60 16.72 7.46 43.76
C HIS A 60 16.73 7.51 42.23
N LEU A 61 17.79 7.98 41.57
CA LEU A 61 17.87 8.04 40.11
C LEU A 61 17.65 6.65 39.46
N ASN A 62 18.14 5.58 40.08
CA ASN A 62 17.95 4.21 39.59
C ASN A 62 16.49 3.73 39.65
N ILE A 63 15.68 4.29 40.56
CA ILE A 63 14.26 3.92 40.74
C ILE A 63 13.28 5.04 40.36
N CYS A 64 13.79 6.19 39.95
CA CYS A 64 12.98 7.37 39.64
C CYS A 64 12.09 7.05 38.44
N LYS A 65 10.77 7.07 38.66
CA LYS A 65 9.79 6.76 37.62
C LYS A 65 9.86 7.77 36.46
N VAL A 66 10.05 9.06 36.77
CA VAL A 66 10.11 10.11 35.74
C VAL A 66 11.36 9.96 34.87
N LYS A 67 12.53 9.66 35.48
CA LYS A 67 13.75 9.34 34.71
C LYS A 67 13.53 8.13 33.81
N LYS A 68 12.93 7.04 34.32
CA LYS A 68 12.65 5.84 33.52
C LYS A 68 11.71 6.11 32.34
N LEU A 69 10.72 7.00 32.52
CA LEU A 69 9.83 7.42 31.44
C LEU A 69 10.57 8.24 30.39
N GLU A 70 11.45 9.16 30.79
CA GLU A 70 12.27 9.95 29.87
C GLU A 70 13.26 9.07 29.09
N ASP A 71 13.94 8.14 29.77
CA ASP A 71 14.84 7.17 29.13
C ASP A 71 14.09 6.30 28.11
N LEU A 72 12.86 5.88 28.44
CA LEU A 72 12.00 5.10 27.55
C LEU A 72 11.58 5.93 26.32
N LYS A 73 11.21 7.20 26.53
CA LYS A 73 10.86 8.14 25.46
C LYS A 73 12.02 8.36 24.49
N ILE A 74 13.23 8.61 25.00
CA ILE A 74 14.45 8.75 24.19
C ILE A 74 14.71 7.48 23.37
N ASN A 75 14.51 6.30 23.95
CA ASN A 75 14.68 5.05 23.23
C ASN A 75 13.64 4.89 22.10
N TYR A 76 12.37 5.22 22.36
CA TYR A 76 11.34 5.22 21.32
C TYR A 76 11.60 6.23 20.21
N GLU A 77 12.04 7.44 20.55
CA GLU A 77 12.42 8.47 19.57
C GLU A 77 13.58 7.99 18.68
N LYS A 78 14.57 7.32 19.27
CA LYS A 78 15.67 6.73 18.50
C LYS A 78 15.19 5.62 17.57
N GLN A 79 14.33 4.72 18.03
CA GLN A 79 13.75 3.66 17.19
C GLN A 79 12.95 4.24 16.01
N LEU A 80 12.16 5.29 16.26
CA LEU A 80 11.41 5.98 15.21
C LEU A 80 12.35 6.63 14.19
N GLN A 81 13.43 7.27 14.65
CA GLN A 81 14.42 7.88 13.77
C GLN A 81 15.13 6.83 12.90
N ASP A 82 15.55 5.71 13.50
CA ASP A 82 16.20 4.62 12.77
C ASP A 82 15.25 4.03 11.71
N GLN A 83 13.97 3.89 12.04
CA GLN A 83 12.94 3.42 11.11
C GLN A 83 12.70 4.42 9.96
N GLN A 84 12.63 5.71 10.24
CA GLN A 84 12.50 6.76 9.22
C GLN A 84 13.68 6.73 8.25
N THR A 85 14.91 6.68 8.76
CA THR A 85 16.12 6.62 7.91
C THR A 85 16.14 5.35 7.04
N ASN A 86 15.66 4.22 7.55
CA ASN A 86 15.53 3.00 6.75
C ASN A 86 14.52 3.15 5.60
N TYR A 87 13.35 3.74 5.87
CA TYR A 87 12.34 4.00 4.83
C TYR A 87 12.82 5.00 3.78
N GLU A 88 13.50 6.08 4.20
CA GLU A 88 14.09 7.06 3.28
C GLU A 88 15.11 6.39 2.35
N LYS A 89 15.95 5.51 2.88
CA LYS A 89 16.91 4.76 2.07
C LYS A 89 16.22 3.84 1.06
N GLN A 90 15.18 3.11 1.48
CA GLN A 90 14.41 2.24 0.59
C GLN A 90 13.76 3.03 -0.55
N LEU A 91 13.17 4.18 -0.24
CA LEU A 91 12.57 5.07 -1.24
C LEU A 91 13.62 5.59 -2.23
N GLN A 92 14.80 5.99 -1.75
CA GLN A 92 15.89 6.46 -2.60
C GLN A 92 16.41 5.36 -3.53
N ASP A 93 16.58 4.14 -3.02
CA ASP A 93 16.99 2.97 -3.80
C ASP A 93 15.95 2.65 -4.89
N GLN A 94 14.66 2.71 -4.55
CA GLN A 94 13.56 2.48 -5.48
C GLN A 94 13.49 3.55 -6.58
N GLN A 95 13.63 4.83 -6.23
CA GLN A 95 13.71 5.93 -7.19
C GLN A 95 14.87 5.74 -8.18
N THR A 96 16.06 5.42 -7.66
CA THR A 96 17.25 5.17 -8.49
C THR A 96 17.02 4.01 -9.46
N ASN A 97 16.35 2.94 -9.02
CA ASN A 97 16.02 1.81 -9.88
C ASN A 97 15.02 2.19 -11.00
N TYR A 98 14.00 3.00 -10.71
CA TYR A 98 13.05 3.47 -11.72
C TYR A 98 13.72 4.41 -12.73
N GLU A 99 14.58 5.32 -12.28
CA GLU A 99 15.35 6.21 -13.17
C GLU A 99 16.23 5.41 -14.14
N ARG A 100 16.87 4.34 -13.65
CA ARG A 100 17.64 3.43 -14.49
C ARG A 100 16.76 2.74 -15.53
N GLN A 101 15.61 2.19 -15.15
CA GLN A 101 14.68 1.56 -16.08
C GLN A 101 14.15 2.53 -17.14
N ILE A 102 13.81 3.77 -16.74
CA ILE A 102 13.37 4.82 -17.67
C ILE A 102 14.48 5.13 -18.68
N THR A 103 15.73 5.20 -18.22
CA THR A 103 16.90 5.45 -19.09
C THR A 103 17.10 4.31 -20.08
N GLU A 104 17.06 3.05 -19.62
CA GLU A 104 17.16 1.88 -20.48
C GLU A 104 16.04 1.83 -21.54
N LEU A 105 14.79 2.13 -21.15
CA LEU A 105 13.66 2.20 -22.07
C LEU A 105 13.82 3.32 -23.13
N LYS A 106 14.30 4.50 -22.73
CA LYS A 106 14.60 5.59 -23.68
C LYS A 106 15.61 5.17 -24.73
N ILE A 107 16.69 4.50 -24.32
CA ILE A 107 17.71 3.97 -25.23
C ILE A 107 17.12 2.92 -26.18
N GLN A 108 16.22 2.05 -25.69
CA GLN A 108 15.55 1.07 -26.56
C GLN A 108 14.65 1.73 -27.59
N ILE A 109 13.88 2.75 -27.20
CA ILE A 109 13.02 3.52 -28.10
C ILE A 109 13.85 4.17 -29.22
N GLU A 110 14.97 4.80 -28.88
CA GLU A 110 15.88 5.42 -29.85
C GLU A 110 16.39 4.39 -30.87
N LYS A 111 16.87 3.22 -30.40
CA LYS A 111 17.31 2.13 -31.29
C LYS A 111 16.20 1.60 -32.20
N LEU A 112 14.98 1.51 -31.69
CA LEU A 112 13.83 1.10 -32.49
C LEU A 112 13.47 2.14 -33.56
N GLN A 113 13.55 3.43 -33.21
CA GLN A 113 13.35 4.53 -34.16
C GLN A 113 14.40 4.51 -35.28
N ASP A 114 15.68 4.30 -34.95
CA ASP A 114 16.76 4.15 -35.93
C ASP A 114 16.53 2.96 -36.85
N THR A 115 16.07 1.84 -36.30
CA THR A 115 15.76 0.63 -37.08
C THR A 115 14.60 0.88 -38.05
N ILE A 116 13.54 1.55 -37.60
CA ILE A 116 12.40 1.93 -38.45
C ILE A 116 12.86 2.87 -39.57
N ALA A 117 13.70 3.86 -39.25
CA ALA A 117 14.27 4.78 -40.23
C ALA A 117 15.11 4.02 -41.28
N SER A 118 15.93 3.06 -40.85
CA SER A 118 16.73 2.21 -41.75
C SER A 118 15.86 1.35 -42.67
N ILE A 119 14.79 0.73 -42.15
CA ILE A 119 13.82 -0.05 -42.94
C ILE A 119 13.09 0.85 -43.94
N ALA A 120 12.66 2.05 -43.51
CA ALA A 120 12.00 3.01 -44.38
C ALA A 120 12.92 3.57 -45.48
N ALA A 121 14.23 3.65 -45.22
CA ALA A 121 15.24 4.07 -46.18
C ALA A 121 15.63 2.98 -47.20
N GLN A 122 15.22 1.73 -47.00
CA GLN A 122 15.48 0.69 -48.00
C GLN A 122 14.68 0.96 -49.29
N PRO A 123 15.33 0.91 -50.46
CA PRO A 123 14.63 1.09 -51.72
C PRO A 123 13.59 -0.01 -51.91
N LYS A 124 12.33 0.37 -52.12
CA LYS A 124 11.27 -0.57 -52.48
C LYS A 124 11.57 -1.15 -53.87
N THR A 125 12.08 -2.38 -53.92
CA THR A 125 12.10 -3.17 -55.15
C THR A 125 10.68 -3.63 -55.47
N VAL A 126 9.98 -2.87 -56.31
CA VAL A 126 8.71 -3.29 -56.88
C VAL A 126 9.02 -4.29 -58.00
N ASN A 127 9.14 -5.57 -57.65
CA ASN A 127 9.11 -6.64 -58.64
C ASN A 127 7.69 -6.72 -59.21
N HIS A 128 7.51 -6.21 -60.43
CA HIS A 128 6.27 -6.30 -61.19
C HIS A 128 6.11 -7.72 -61.76
N ASN A 129 5.93 -8.70 -60.88
CA ASN A 129 5.54 -10.05 -61.29
C ASN A 129 4.01 -10.13 -61.22
N ASN A 130 3.37 -9.83 -62.35
CA ASN A 130 1.98 -10.21 -62.60
C ASN A 130 1.85 -11.74 -62.56
N THR A 131 1.57 -12.26 -61.37
CA THR A 131 0.98 -13.59 -61.20
C THR A 131 -0.18 -13.46 -60.23
N THR A 132 -1.38 -13.42 -60.79
CA THR A 132 -2.64 -13.62 -60.10
C THR A 132 -2.68 -15.05 -59.56
N LYS A 133 -2.04 -15.26 -58.41
CA LYS A 133 -2.37 -16.33 -57.47
C LYS A 133 -2.81 -15.67 -56.18
N THR A 134 -4.07 -15.29 -56.15
CA THR A 134 -4.77 -14.89 -54.93
C THR A 134 -4.81 -16.13 -54.02
N ASN A 135 -3.90 -16.21 -53.06
CA ASN A 135 -3.98 -17.20 -51.99
C ASN A 135 -5.27 -16.91 -51.19
N ASN A 136 -6.20 -17.87 -51.21
CA ASN A 136 -7.53 -17.85 -50.59
C ASN A 136 -7.56 -17.78 -49.05
N ASN A 137 -6.45 -17.45 -48.41
CA ASN A 137 -6.27 -17.54 -46.96
C ASN A 137 -6.82 -16.32 -46.20
N ASN A 138 -6.87 -15.14 -46.84
CA ASN A 138 -7.46 -13.93 -46.26
C ASN A 138 -9.00 -13.99 -46.14
N ASN A 139 -9.66 -14.93 -46.81
CA ASN A 139 -11.12 -15.04 -46.77
C ASN A 139 -11.65 -15.51 -45.40
N SER A 140 -10.93 -16.37 -44.69
CA SER A 140 -11.44 -16.98 -43.44
C SER A 140 -11.67 -15.93 -42.34
N ARG A 141 -10.69 -15.06 -42.10
CA ARG A 141 -10.72 -14.06 -41.05
C ARG A 141 -11.65 -12.89 -41.36
N ILE A 142 -11.67 -12.43 -42.62
CA ILE A 142 -12.62 -11.41 -43.07
C ILE A 142 -14.05 -11.93 -42.93
N ASN A 143 -14.29 -13.20 -43.27
CA ASN A 143 -15.60 -13.83 -43.06
C ASN A 143 -15.98 -13.90 -41.58
N VAL A 144 -15.07 -14.24 -40.67
CA VAL A 144 -15.35 -14.22 -39.22
C VAL A 144 -15.73 -12.82 -38.75
N ILE A 145 -14.97 -11.78 -39.13
CA ILE A 145 -15.24 -10.39 -38.74
C ILE A 145 -16.59 -9.92 -39.30
N ASN A 146 -16.89 -10.24 -40.56
CA ASN A 146 -18.16 -9.89 -41.20
C ASN A 146 -19.36 -10.57 -40.54
N ASN A 147 -19.18 -11.76 -39.97
CA ASN A 147 -20.24 -12.51 -39.29
C ASN A 147 -20.40 -12.16 -37.80
N LEU A 148 -19.59 -11.25 -37.25
CA LEU A 148 -19.76 -10.81 -35.86
C LEU A 148 -21.10 -10.11 -35.68
N ALA A 149 -21.76 -10.40 -34.56
CA ALA A 149 -22.95 -9.66 -34.14
C ALA A 149 -22.54 -8.28 -33.58
N PRO A 150 -23.27 -7.19 -33.92
CA PRO A 150 -23.12 -5.88 -33.30
C PRO A 150 -23.32 -5.96 -31.79
N MET A 151 -22.54 -5.20 -31.03
CA MET A 151 -22.61 -5.22 -29.57
C MET A 151 -23.28 -3.96 -29.04
N THR A 152 -24.47 -4.15 -28.47
CA THR A 152 -25.36 -3.06 -28.05
C THR A 152 -25.34 -2.86 -26.54
N ASP A 153 -25.66 -1.66 -26.07
CA ASP A 153 -25.70 -1.37 -24.63
C ASP A 153 -26.78 -2.19 -23.90
N ASP A 154 -27.85 -2.60 -24.59
CA ASP A 154 -28.88 -3.48 -24.03
C ASP A 154 -28.40 -4.93 -23.82
N GLU A 155 -27.40 -5.40 -24.58
CA GLU A 155 -26.77 -6.70 -24.31
C GLU A 155 -25.91 -6.64 -23.06
N TYR A 156 -25.19 -5.53 -22.82
CA TYR A 156 -24.39 -5.36 -21.60
C TYR A 156 -25.28 -5.30 -20.35
N LYS A 157 -26.51 -4.80 -20.43
CA LYS A 157 -27.46 -4.82 -19.30
C LYS A 157 -27.83 -6.23 -18.85
N LYS A 158 -27.74 -7.23 -19.74
CA LYS A 158 -28.03 -8.65 -19.43
C LYS A 158 -26.87 -9.37 -18.76
N LEU A 159 -25.70 -8.74 -18.65
CA LEU A 159 -24.52 -9.35 -18.02
C LEU A 159 -24.76 -9.67 -16.54
N GLY A 160 -25.54 -8.85 -15.84
CA GLY A 160 -25.93 -9.11 -14.45
C GLY A 160 -26.60 -10.48 -14.29
N ASP A 161 -27.50 -10.86 -15.19
CA ASP A 161 -28.22 -12.14 -15.13
C ASP A 161 -27.29 -13.35 -15.38
N MET A 162 -26.18 -13.14 -16.08
CA MET A 162 -25.18 -14.18 -16.35
C MET A 162 -24.14 -14.31 -15.23
N LEU A 163 -24.00 -13.29 -14.37
CA LEU A 163 -23.02 -13.28 -13.30
C LEU A 163 -23.48 -14.18 -12.14
N GLN A 164 -22.64 -15.14 -11.78
CA GLN A 164 -22.87 -16.10 -10.70
C GLN A 164 -21.81 -15.98 -9.63
N ARG A 165 -22.14 -16.42 -8.41
CA ARG A 165 -21.23 -16.47 -7.25
C ARG A 165 -19.89 -17.15 -7.57
N SER A 166 -19.93 -18.24 -8.33
CA SER A 166 -18.74 -19.00 -8.77
C SER A 166 -17.77 -18.17 -9.63
N HIS A 167 -18.27 -17.23 -10.42
CA HIS A 167 -17.41 -16.32 -11.20
C HIS A 167 -16.61 -15.40 -10.26
N LEU A 168 -17.24 -14.93 -9.18
CA LEU A 168 -16.57 -14.07 -8.21
C LEU A 168 -15.55 -14.87 -7.39
N GLU A 169 -15.90 -16.07 -6.94
CA GLU A 169 -15.02 -16.92 -6.11
C GLU A 169 -13.72 -17.31 -6.82
N ARG A 170 -13.74 -17.35 -8.16
CA ARG A 170 -12.59 -17.64 -9.02
C ARG A 170 -11.81 -16.40 -9.48
N GLY A 171 -12.23 -15.20 -9.10
CA GLY A 171 -11.58 -13.95 -9.48
C GLY A 171 -11.46 -13.76 -10.99
N ALA A 172 -10.27 -13.34 -11.47
CA ALA A 172 -10.01 -13.05 -12.88
C ALA A 172 -10.42 -14.20 -13.82
N ASP A 173 -10.27 -15.44 -13.37
CA ASP A 173 -10.61 -16.63 -14.16
C ASP A 173 -12.11 -16.82 -14.32
N GLY A 174 -12.89 -16.50 -13.29
CA GLY A 174 -14.35 -16.54 -13.36
C GLY A 174 -14.89 -15.45 -14.29
N PHE A 175 -14.36 -14.23 -14.19
CA PHE A 175 -14.72 -13.15 -15.12
C PHE A 175 -14.31 -13.45 -16.56
N ALA A 176 -13.13 -14.05 -16.77
CA ALA A 176 -12.69 -14.43 -18.11
C ALA A 176 -13.63 -15.46 -18.75
N GLU A 177 -14.07 -16.47 -18.00
CA GLU A 177 -15.04 -17.45 -18.49
C GLU A 177 -16.35 -16.80 -18.92
N LEU A 178 -16.91 -15.94 -18.06
CA LEU A 178 -18.12 -15.20 -18.37
C LEU A 178 -17.95 -14.31 -19.61
N ALA A 179 -16.82 -13.60 -19.72
CA ALA A 179 -16.50 -12.78 -20.88
C ALA A 179 -16.38 -13.61 -22.17
N ILE A 180 -15.72 -14.77 -22.12
CA ILE A 180 -15.62 -15.68 -23.27
C ILE A 180 -17.01 -16.09 -23.76
N GLN A 181 -17.91 -16.46 -22.85
CA GLN A 181 -19.29 -16.80 -23.19
C GLN A 181 -20.03 -15.58 -23.78
N PHE A 182 -19.87 -14.40 -23.18
CA PHE A 182 -20.57 -13.19 -23.60
C PHE A 182 -20.13 -12.69 -24.98
N PHE A 183 -18.82 -12.74 -25.25
CA PHE A 183 -18.21 -12.23 -26.48
C PHE A 183 -18.19 -13.24 -27.63
N GLN A 184 -18.60 -14.48 -27.39
CA GLN A 184 -18.67 -15.51 -28.42
C GLN A 184 -19.53 -15.03 -29.60
N GLY A 185 -18.93 -14.99 -30.80
CA GLY A 185 -19.59 -14.50 -32.01
C GLY A 185 -19.79 -12.98 -32.09
N LYS A 186 -19.28 -12.21 -31.13
CA LYS A 186 -19.38 -10.73 -31.08
C LYS A 186 -18.02 -10.03 -31.18
N ALA A 187 -16.96 -10.69 -30.69
CA ALA A 187 -15.60 -10.19 -30.77
C ALA A 187 -14.62 -11.31 -31.16
N VAL A 188 -13.49 -10.90 -31.72
CA VAL A 188 -12.41 -11.80 -32.13
C VAL A 188 -11.06 -11.17 -31.84
N CYS A 189 -10.11 -11.93 -31.31
CA CYS A 189 -8.73 -11.50 -31.18
C CYS A 189 -8.01 -11.73 -32.51
N THR A 190 -7.51 -10.65 -33.09
CA THR A 190 -6.88 -10.62 -34.40
C THR A 190 -5.36 -10.74 -34.27
N ASP A 191 -4.75 -10.10 -33.29
CA ASP A 191 -3.31 -10.21 -33.03
C ASP A 191 -3.08 -10.50 -31.55
N LEU A 192 -2.69 -11.74 -31.24
CA LEU A 192 -2.51 -12.18 -29.86
C LEU A 192 -1.34 -11.47 -29.17
N SER A 193 -0.24 -11.23 -29.90
CA SER A 193 0.96 -10.58 -29.36
C SER A 193 0.70 -9.14 -28.92
N ARG A 194 -0.23 -8.47 -29.61
CA ARG A 194 -0.65 -7.09 -29.32
C ARG A 194 -2.00 -7.00 -28.61
N ARG A 195 -2.61 -8.14 -28.27
CA ARG A 195 -3.97 -8.25 -27.72
C ARG A 195 -4.96 -7.38 -28.51
N MET A 196 -4.86 -7.42 -29.83
CA MET A 196 -5.71 -6.64 -30.71
C MET A 196 -7.04 -7.36 -30.86
N VAL A 197 -8.11 -6.78 -30.32
CA VAL A 197 -9.45 -7.32 -30.44
C VAL A 197 -10.23 -6.53 -31.49
N THR A 198 -11.04 -7.21 -32.28
CA THR A 198 -11.91 -6.62 -33.28
C THR A 198 -13.35 -7.02 -32.97
N HIS A 199 -14.26 -6.05 -32.97
CA HIS A 199 -15.68 -6.25 -32.72
C HIS A 199 -16.51 -5.30 -33.59
N LYS A 200 -17.83 -5.47 -33.58
CA LYS A 200 -18.76 -4.48 -34.15
C LYS A 200 -19.40 -3.65 -33.06
N ASP A 201 -19.42 -2.33 -33.24
CA ASP A 201 -20.16 -1.42 -32.36
C ASP A 201 -21.68 -1.54 -32.55
N ALA A 202 -22.46 -0.73 -31.84
CA ALA A 202 -23.93 -0.75 -31.90
C ALA A 202 -24.47 -0.43 -33.30
N GLU A 203 -23.74 0.37 -34.08
CA GLU A 203 -24.08 0.69 -35.48
C GLU A 203 -23.59 -0.39 -36.47
N GLY A 204 -22.98 -1.47 -35.98
CA GLY A 204 -22.46 -2.56 -36.80
C GLY A 204 -21.12 -2.24 -37.49
N ARG A 205 -20.45 -1.14 -37.13
CA ARG A 205 -19.15 -0.76 -37.68
C ARG A 205 -18.05 -1.56 -37.01
N VAL A 206 -17.07 -1.98 -37.80
CA VAL A 206 -15.92 -2.74 -37.28
C VAL A 206 -14.98 -1.79 -36.52
N VAL A 207 -14.70 -2.13 -35.27
CA VAL A 207 -13.85 -1.37 -34.36
C VAL A 207 -12.68 -2.25 -33.90
N SER A 208 -11.47 -1.70 -33.98
CA SER A 208 -10.28 -2.28 -33.35
C SER A 208 -10.14 -1.75 -31.92
N ASP A 209 -9.93 -2.65 -30.98
CA ASP A 209 -9.82 -2.41 -29.55
C ASP A 209 -8.48 -2.97 -29.03
N PRO A 210 -7.40 -2.17 -29.09
CA PRO A 210 -6.08 -2.56 -28.59
C PRO A 210 -6.15 -2.87 -27.09
N ASN A 211 -5.53 -3.97 -26.67
CA ASN A 211 -5.58 -4.46 -25.28
C ASN A 211 -6.99 -4.71 -24.74
N MET A 212 -8.00 -4.80 -25.60
CA MET A 212 -9.40 -5.02 -25.22
C MET A 212 -9.94 -3.95 -24.25
N THR A 213 -9.40 -2.73 -24.27
CA THR A 213 -9.73 -1.69 -23.29
C THR A 213 -11.22 -1.34 -23.32
N ARG A 214 -11.79 -1.08 -24.50
CA ARG A 214 -13.20 -0.66 -24.63
C ARG A 214 -14.17 -1.74 -24.20
N LEU A 215 -13.94 -2.97 -24.63
CA LEU A 215 -14.80 -4.11 -24.29
C LEU A 215 -14.71 -4.45 -22.81
N THR A 216 -13.51 -4.36 -22.23
CA THR A 216 -13.30 -4.57 -20.80
C THR A 216 -14.08 -3.54 -19.99
N THR A 217 -13.98 -2.25 -20.33
CA THR A 217 -14.73 -1.19 -19.66
C THR A 217 -16.23 -1.39 -19.72
N LYS A 218 -16.79 -1.68 -20.91
CA LYS A 218 -18.23 -1.94 -21.04
C LYS A 218 -18.68 -3.21 -20.31
N PHE A 219 -17.88 -4.28 -20.37
CA PHE A 219 -18.18 -5.54 -19.71
C PHE A 219 -18.22 -5.41 -18.20
N PHE A 220 -17.17 -4.85 -17.58
CA PHE A 220 -17.15 -4.66 -16.13
C PHE A 220 -18.15 -3.59 -15.68
N GLY A 221 -18.40 -2.56 -16.48
CA GLY A 221 -19.48 -1.59 -16.25
C GLY A 221 -20.86 -2.24 -16.17
N GLY A 222 -21.16 -3.17 -17.08
CA GLY A 222 -22.42 -3.94 -17.07
C GLY A 222 -22.56 -4.93 -15.91
N LEU A 223 -21.46 -5.27 -15.23
CA LEU A 223 -21.44 -6.20 -14.10
C LEU A 223 -21.49 -5.51 -12.73
N MET A 224 -21.24 -4.20 -12.65
CA MET A 224 -20.98 -3.51 -11.39
C MET A 224 -22.03 -3.76 -10.30
N ASP A 225 -23.30 -3.58 -10.63
CA ASP A 225 -24.39 -3.69 -9.66
C ASP A 225 -24.52 -5.11 -9.14
N LYS A 226 -24.57 -6.11 -10.03
CA LYS A 226 -24.68 -7.51 -9.63
C LYS A 226 -23.43 -8.01 -8.91
N ASN A 227 -22.24 -7.56 -9.32
CA ASN A 227 -20.98 -7.89 -8.65
C ASN A 227 -20.96 -7.36 -7.21
N ARG A 228 -21.52 -6.16 -6.97
CA ARG A 228 -21.65 -5.60 -5.62
C ARG A 228 -22.64 -6.43 -4.78
N GLU A 229 -23.79 -6.80 -5.35
CA GLU A 229 -24.79 -7.63 -4.68
C GLU A 229 -24.21 -8.98 -4.27
N LEU A 230 -23.62 -9.73 -5.22
CA LEU A 230 -23.04 -11.05 -4.96
C LEU A 230 -21.84 -10.98 -3.99
N THR A 231 -21.02 -9.94 -4.07
CA THR A 231 -19.95 -9.73 -3.09
C THR A 231 -20.52 -9.58 -1.67
N LEU A 232 -21.62 -8.85 -1.49
CA LEU A 232 -22.26 -8.69 -0.18
C LEU A 232 -22.85 -10.00 0.34
N GLU A 233 -23.46 -10.80 -0.54
CA GLU A 233 -23.95 -12.14 -0.20
C GLU A 233 -22.79 -13.03 0.27
N ILE A 234 -21.69 -13.08 -0.49
CA ILE A 234 -20.50 -13.87 -0.13
C ILE A 234 -19.93 -13.44 1.22
N LEU A 235 -19.82 -12.12 1.47
CA LEU A 235 -19.30 -11.62 2.74
C LEU A 235 -20.24 -11.92 3.92
N THR A 236 -21.55 -11.92 3.69
CA THR A 236 -22.55 -12.31 4.70
C THR A 236 -22.43 -13.79 5.04
N ASP A 237 -22.31 -14.65 4.03
CA ASP A 237 -22.07 -16.09 4.23
C ASP A 237 -20.74 -16.32 4.96
N LEU A 238 -19.69 -15.59 4.59
CA LEU A 238 -18.37 -15.71 5.19
C LEU A 238 -18.39 -15.33 6.68
N GLN A 239 -19.10 -14.25 7.03
CA GLN A 239 -19.30 -13.83 8.42
C GLN A 239 -20.02 -14.92 9.21
N LYS A 240 -21.06 -15.53 8.64
CA LYS A 240 -21.78 -16.63 9.28
C LYS A 240 -20.88 -17.84 9.51
N ARG A 241 -20.05 -18.21 8.52
CA ARG A 241 -19.08 -19.32 8.63
C ARG A 241 -18.06 -19.08 9.74
N LEU A 242 -17.66 -17.83 9.99
CA LEU A 242 -16.80 -17.47 11.12
C LEU A 242 -17.52 -17.64 12.46
N GLU A 243 -18.78 -17.20 12.56
CA GLU A 243 -19.62 -17.35 13.77
C GLU A 243 -19.89 -18.82 14.11
N ASP A 244 -20.16 -19.62 13.08
CA ASP A 244 -20.36 -21.07 13.17
C ASP A 244 -19.05 -21.85 13.39
N LYS A 245 -17.90 -21.15 13.42
CA LYS A 245 -16.54 -21.71 13.58
C LYS A 245 -16.15 -22.72 12.50
N GLU A 246 -16.72 -22.59 11.30
CA GLU A 246 -16.32 -23.37 10.13
C GLU A 246 -14.98 -22.91 9.53
N ILE A 247 -14.65 -21.64 9.76
CA ILE A 247 -13.37 -21.03 9.37
C ILE A 247 -12.78 -20.30 10.58
N ASP A 248 -11.45 -20.12 10.56
CA ASP A 248 -10.78 -19.29 11.55
C ASP A 248 -10.69 -17.82 11.10
N TYR A 249 -10.21 -16.96 11.99
CA TYR A 249 -10.08 -15.53 11.74
C TYR A 249 -9.05 -15.22 10.64
N GLU A 250 -8.01 -16.05 10.47
CA GLU A 250 -6.99 -15.83 9.46
C GLU A 250 -7.54 -16.13 8.06
N GLU A 251 -8.23 -17.26 7.89
CA GLU A 251 -8.93 -17.60 6.65
C GLU A 251 -10.00 -16.55 6.32
N PHE A 252 -10.78 -16.11 7.31
CA PHE A 252 -11.75 -15.02 7.15
C PHE A 252 -11.10 -13.74 6.60
N MET A 253 -10.01 -13.28 7.23
CA MET A 253 -9.30 -12.07 6.80
C MET A 253 -8.71 -12.21 5.40
N ASN A 254 -8.12 -13.36 5.07
CA ASN A 254 -7.57 -13.61 3.75
C ASN A 254 -8.64 -13.56 2.64
N ILE A 255 -9.82 -14.17 2.89
CA ILE A 255 -10.93 -14.13 1.93
C ILE A 255 -11.49 -12.70 1.81
N LEU A 256 -11.61 -11.98 2.93
CA LEU A 256 -12.12 -10.61 2.95
C LEU A 256 -11.21 -9.65 2.17
N VAL A 257 -9.89 -9.74 2.35
CA VAL A 257 -8.90 -8.96 1.58
C VAL A 257 -9.03 -9.28 0.09
N ARG A 258 -9.07 -10.56 -0.29
CA ARG A 258 -9.23 -10.98 -1.69
C ARG A 258 -10.45 -10.38 -2.37
N PHE A 259 -11.62 -10.41 -1.71
CA PHE A 259 -12.85 -9.82 -2.29
C PHE A 259 -12.83 -8.29 -2.29
N SER A 260 -12.14 -7.66 -1.33
CA SER A 260 -11.90 -6.22 -1.35
C SER A 260 -11.06 -5.81 -2.56
N ASP A 261 -9.96 -6.50 -2.81
CA ASP A 261 -9.07 -6.23 -3.95
C ASP A 261 -9.79 -6.50 -5.29
N GLN A 262 -10.54 -7.60 -5.36
CA GLN A 262 -11.35 -7.90 -6.54
C GLN A 262 -12.40 -6.82 -6.81
N LYS A 263 -13.08 -6.32 -5.78
CA LYS A 263 -14.06 -5.23 -5.93
C LYS A 263 -13.38 -3.95 -6.46
N PHE A 264 -12.18 -3.65 -5.97
CA PHE A 264 -11.39 -2.53 -6.48
C PHE A 264 -11.01 -2.73 -7.96
N ASN A 265 -10.50 -3.91 -8.32
CA ASN A 265 -10.13 -4.26 -9.70
C ASN A 265 -11.31 -4.16 -10.66
N VAL A 266 -12.48 -4.71 -10.28
CA VAL A 266 -13.71 -4.62 -11.09
C VAL A 266 -14.11 -3.18 -11.34
N ARG A 267 -14.08 -2.33 -10.30
CA ARG A 267 -14.41 -0.92 -10.43
C ARG A 267 -13.43 -0.20 -11.35
N LYS A 268 -12.14 -0.40 -11.17
CA LYS A 268 -11.10 0.22 -11.99
C LYS A 268 -11.21 -0.17 -13.47
N LEU A 269 -11.53 -1.43 -13.75
CA LEU A 269 -11.79 -1.87 -15.13
C LEU A 269 -13.06 -1.23 -15.70
N ALA A 270 -14.12 -1.07 -14.91
CA ALA A 270 -15.38 -0.43 -15.30
C ALA A 270 -15.25 1.08 -15.55
N ASP A 271 -14.46 1.78 -14.74
CA ASP A 271 -14.20 3.22 -14.88
C ASP A 271 -13.21 3.49 -16.04
N GLY A 272 -12.43 2.47 -16.44
CA GLY A 272 -11.36 2.55 -17.42
C GLY A 272 -10.03 2.95 -16.77
N ASP A 273 -8.89 2.53 -17.36
CA ASP A 273 -7.59 2.89 -16.80
C ASP A 273 -7.38 4.41 -16.88
N GLU A 274 -7.56 5.11 -15.78
CA GLU A 274 -7.21 6.53 -15.71
C GLU A 274 -5.68 6.68 -15.81
N LYS A 275 -5.24 7.67 -16.61
CA LYS A 275 -3.82 7.92 -16.89
C LYS A 275 -2.99 8.33 -15.66
N ASN A 276 -3.61 8.57 -14.50
CA ASN A 276 -2.99 9.22 -13.34
C ASN A 276 -3.33 8.59 -11.97
N GLU A 277 -3.81 7.35 -11.89
CA GLU A 277 -4.03 6.74 -10.57
C GLU A 277 -2.72 6.25 -9.91
N PRO A 278 -2.54 6.47 -8.59
CA PRO A 278 -1.38 6.02 -7.87
C PRO A 278 -1.27 4.50 -7.87
N THR A 279 -0.13 4.07 -8.39
CA THR A 279 0.65 2.87 -8.11
C THR A 279 -0.13 1.61 -7.71
N ASP A 280 -0.28 0.72 -8.69
CA ASP A 280 -0.33 -0.72 -8.46
C ASP A 280 1.01 -1.20 -7.87
N GLU A 281 1.36 -0.76 -6.65
CA GLU A 281 2.68 -0.95 -6.03
C GLU A 281 3.08 -2.42 -5.93
N LYS A 282 2.07 -3.29 -5.82
CA LYS A 282 2.21 -4.74 -5.74
C LYS A 282 2.01 -5.47 -7.08
N GLY A 283 1.57 -4.79 -8.14
CA GLY A 283 1.30 -5.40 -9.44
C GLY A 283 0.01 -6.23 -9.51
N GLU A 284 -0.81 -6.22 -8.47
CA GLU A 284 -1.99 -7.08 -8.31
C GLU A 284 -3.11 -6.69 -9.28
N TYR A 285 -3.33 -5.40 -9.52
CA TYR A 285 -4.32 -4.94 -10.51
C TYR A 285 -3.90 -5.33 -11.93
N LEU A 286 -2.64 -5.06 -12.28
CA LEU A 286 -2.11 -5.35 -13.59
C LEU A 286 -2.09 -6.87 -13.84
N GLN A 287 -1.79 -7.66 -12.81
CA GLN A 287 -1.89 -9.12 -12.88
C GLN A 287 -3.33 -9.58 -13.12
N PHE A 288 -4.31 -9.04 -12.37
CA PHE A 288 -5.73 -9.36 -12.56
C PHE A 288 -6.18 -9.05 -13.98
N LYS A 289 -5.90 -7.83 -14.45
CA LYS A 289 -6.24 -7.37 -15.81
C LYS A 289 -5.57 -8.22 -16.88
N ASN A 290 -4.27 -8.47 -16.77
CA ASN A 290 -3.54 -9.26 -17.75
C ASN A 290 -4.03 -10.70 -17.80
N THR A 291 -4.34 -11.29 -16.63
CA THR A 291 -4.90 -12.64 -16.55
C THR A 291 -6.24 -12.71 -17.29
N TYR A 292 -7.14 -11.76 -17.00
CA TYR A 292 -8.42 -11.65 -17.69
C TYR A 292 -8.24 -11.46 -19.21
N VAL A 293 -7.51 -10.44 -19.65
CA VAL A 293 -7.36 -10.11 -21.07
C VAL A 293 -6.67 -11.23 -21.84
N ASN A 294 -5.61 -11.82 -21.29
CA ASN A 294 -4.92 -12.94 -21.95
C ASN A 294 -5.86 -14.13 -22.16
N LYS A 295 -6.59 -14.54 -21.12
CA LYS A 295 -7.50 -15.69 -21.20
C LYS A 295 -8.60 -15.47 -22.21
N VAL A 296 -9.19 -14.27 -22.23
CA VAL A 296 -10.24 -13.94 -23.20
C VAL A 296 -9.65 -13.93 -24.62
N CYS A 297 -8.57 -13.17 -24.84
CA CYS A 297 -7.92 -13.08 -26.15
C CYS A 297 -7.49 -14.45 -26.70
N ASP A 298 -6.86 -15.30 -25.89
CA ASP A 298 -6.45 -16.65 -26.27
C ASP A 298 -7.63 -17.48 -26.79
N LYS A 299 -8.80 -17.34 -26.16
CA LYS A 299 -10.00 -18.12 -26.46
C LYS A 299 -10.80 -17.59 -27.65
N ILE A 300 -10.78 -16.29 -27.89
CA ILE A 300 -11.43 -15.67 -29.05
C ILE A 300 -10.45 -15.42 -30.21
N TYR A 301 -9.23 -15.97 -30.14
CA TYR A 301 -8.22 -15.77 -31.18
C TYR A 301 -8.53 -16.54 -32.46
N VAL A 302 -8.44 -15.85 -33.60
CA VAL A 302 -8.53 -16.47 -34.93
C VAL A 302 -7.15 -16.49 -35.56
N LYS A 303 -6.63 -17.71 -35.76
CA LYS A 303 -5.38 -17.94 -36.47
C LYS A 303 -5.49 -17.49 -37.92
N ASN A 304 -4.43 -16.85 -38.41
CA ASN A 304 -4.21 -16.72 -39.84
C ASN A 304 -3.74 -18.10 -40.34
N ASN A 305 -4.61 -18.84 -41.01
CA ASN A 305 -4.20 -19.99 -41.81
C ASN A 305 -3.73 -19.49 -43.17
#